data_AF-A0A3A2ZKR9-F1
#
_entry.id   AF-A0A3A2ZKR9-F1
#
_cell.length_a   1.000
_cell.length_b   1.000
_cell.length_c   1.000
_cell.angle_alpha   90.00
_cell.angle_beta   90.00
_cell.angle_gamma   90.00
#
_symmetry.space_group_name_H-M   'P 1'
#
loop_
_entity.id
_entity.type
_entity.pdbx_description
1 polymer ?
#
loop_
_entity_poly.entity_id
_entity_poly.type
_entity_poly.pdbx_seq_one_letter_code
_entity_poly.pdbx_strand_id
1 'polypeptide(L)'
;MTTSLSGEASKLVIDNYLRSLAHGNKYVSQTLPKVLTLWLEHASIVDQPFDPKRGDNEYGAYDCSTFVVANDFRIREFQKHTLNQRKKSLDDMHSQLKKYMNRMPAALLFTILPQVLARICHPNATVYDMLTRIVAKAVNAFPQQGLWAVLAVVKSSSKDRASRGISCLHKITDISKRPKSESSATDMRGMINQGQKLSEELLRLCTTRIEEKVPRISLARSLGFNHKIAPCRLVVPFQSLLTPSLPASHDSEYLKEFRAFPRDPTTIEAVLDDAQVLNSLQKPRKISIRGSDGKAYNILCKPKDDLRKDQRLMEFNNMINRSLKRDVESSKRRMYIKTYAVTPLNEECGLIEWVDNLRTLRDLVIKLLRERGITPNYNEIRHYLNEACSDISNVPLFTTKVLAKFPPVLHEWFVEMFPETGSWFAARLRYTRSCAVMSMVGYVLGLGDRHGENILFEEGTGGVLHVDFNCLFDKGLTFDKPELVPFRLTHNMVDAFGAYGYNGPFRRTCEITLGLLRQNEDALMTVLETFLHDPTTDFIGKKRRTHTSVPDTPTGVLENVRHKLQGLLPGESVPLSVDGHVDELIMQATDRRNLAAMYIGWCAFF
;
A
#
# COMPACT_ATOMS: atom_id res chain seq x y z
N MET A 1 31.79 10.18 18.15
CA MET A 1 30.76 10.53 19.16
C MET A 1 29.32 10.49 18.64
N THR A 2 29.05 10.83 17.38
CA THR A 2 27.68 10.92 16.80
C THR A 2 26.87 9.61 16.78
N THR A 3 27.49 8.44 16.63
CA THR A 3 26.76 7.15 16.63
C THR A 3 26.34 6.66 18.03
N SER A 4 27.05 7.06 19.09
CA SER A 4 26.70 6.73 20.48
C SER A 4 25.52 7.58 20.96
N LEU A 5 25.55 8.89 20.65
CA LEU A 5 24.44 9.83 20.88
C LEU A 5 23.16 9.41 20.15
N SER A 6 23.27 8.91 18.90
CA SER A 6 22.13 8.41 18.13
C SER A 6 21.48 7.17 18.75
N GLY A 7 22.26 6.26 19.34
CA GLY A 7 21.75 5.05 19.98
C GLY A 7 20.99 5.32 21.29
N GLU A 8 21.52 6.22 22.12
CA GLU A 8 20.88 6.61 23.38
C GLU A 8 19.61 7.45 23.16
N ALA A 9 19.64 8.36 22.18
CA ALA A 9 18.45 9.09 21.77
C ALA A 9 17.34 8.15 21.26
N SER A 10 17.70 7.18 20.40
CA SER A 10 16.74 6.19 19.88
C SER A 10 16.11 5.36 20.99
N LYS A 11 16.91 4.92 21.97
CA LYS A 11 16.42 4.22 23.17
C LYS A 11 15.41 5.07 23.95
N LEU A 12 15.73 6.33 24.24
CA LEU A 12 14.84 7.23 24.97
C LEU A 12 13.52 7.49 24.22
N VAL A 13 13.59 7.63 22.90
CA VAL A 13 12.41 7.80 22.04
C VAL A 13 11.52 6.55 22.13
N ILE A 14 12.09 5.36 21.98
CA ILE A 14 11.37 4.08 22.09
C ILE A 14 10.71 3.96 23.47
N ASP A 15 11.45 4.24 24.55
CA ASP A 15 10.94 4.12 25.91
C ASP A 15 9.74 5.04 26.17
N ASN A 16 9.80 6.28 25.71
CA ASN A 16 8.71 7.24 25.88
C ASN A 16 7.49 6.87 25.04
N TYR A 17 7.69 6.40 23.80
CA TYR A 17 6.59 5.92 22.96
C TYR A 17 5.92 4.66 23.52
N LEU A 18 6.69 3.72 24.06
CA LEU A 18 6.13 2.52 24.70
C LEU A 18 5.35 2.85 25.97
N ARG A 19 5.82 3.82 26.76
CA ARG A 19 5.09 4.34 27.93
C ARG A 19 3.78 4.99 27.53
N SER A 20 3.77 5.84 26.50
CA SER A 20 2.55 6.53 26.07
C SER A 20 1.49 5.56 25.54
N LEU A 21 1.90 4.50 24.84
CA LEU A 21 1.01 3.45 24.34
C LEU A 21 0.33 2.63 25.44
N ALA A 22 0.86 2.65 26.67
CA ALA A 22 0.19 2.04 27.82
C ALA A 22 -1.02 2.86 28.31
N HIS A 23 -1.08 4.15 27.97
CA HIS A 23 -2.12 5.08 28.42
C HIS A 23 -3.08 5.51 27.31
N GLY A 24 -2.69 5.40 26.03
CA GLY A 24 -3.52 5.84 24.91
C GLY A 24 -3.16 5.20 23.58
N ASN A 25 -4.11 5.15 22.65
CA ASN A 25 -3.95 4.58 21.30
C ASN A 25 -4.15 5.60 20.16
N LYS A 26 -4.40 6.88 20.49
CA LYS A 26 -4.80 7.91 19.52
C LYS A 26 -3.86 8.04 18.31
N TYR A 27 -2.56 7.85 18.56
CA TYR A 27 -1.51 7.94 17.54
C TYR A 27 -0.84 6.59 17.26
N VAL A 28 -1.48 5.46 17.62
CA VAL A 28 -0.86 4.13 17.52
C VAL A 28 -0.34 3.81 16.12
N SER A 29 -1.05 4.27 15.08
CA SER A 29 -0.66 4.05 13.69
C SER A 29 0.59 4.81 13.26
N GLN A 30 1.04 5.79 14.05
CA GLN A 30 2.28 6.52 13.85
C GLN A 30 3.36 5.99 14.81
N THR A 31 2.98 5.81 16.08
CA THR A 31 3.91 5.48 17.17
C THR A 31 4.47 4.05 17.07
N LEU A 32 3.61 3.04 16.89
CA LEU A 32 4.07 1.64 16.88
C LEU A 32 4.99 1.31 15.69
N PRO A 33 4.64 1.71 14.45
CA PRO A 33 5.55 1.54 13.33
C PRO A 33 6.90 2.23 13.55
N LYS A 34 6.91 3.47 14.07
CA LYS A 34 8.16 4.22 14.33
C LYS A 34 9.04 3.53 15.39
N VAL A 35 8.44 3.00 16.46
CA VAL A 35 9.14 2.18 17.45
C VAL A 35 9.76 0.93 16.81
N LEU A 36 9.00 0.23 15.96
CA LEU A 36 9.46 -0.97 15.27
C LEU A 36 10.65 -0.65 14.34
N THR A 37 10.54 0.41 13.52
CA THR A 37 11.61 0.84 12.62
C THR A 37 12.88 1.18 13.40
N LEU A 38 12.81 2.09 14.37
CA LEU A 38 13.98 2.53 15.14
C LEU A 38 14.67 1.37 15.85
N TRP A 39 13.90 0.45 16.43
CA TRP A 39 14.45 -0.72 17.09
C TRP A 39 15.18 -1.66 16.11
N LEU A 40 14.55 -1.95 14.97
CA LEU A 40 15.12 -2.87 13.98
C LEU A 40 16.33 -2.29 13.24
N GLU A 41 16.33 -0.98 12.98
CA GLU A 41 17.49 -0.27 12.45
C GLU A 41 18.66 -0.34 13.43
N HIS A 42 18.41 -0.06 14.71
CA HIS A 42 19.44 -0.17 15.73
C HIS A 42 20.01 -1.59 15.80
N ALA A 43 19.13 -2.60 15.80
CA ALA A 43 19.54 -4.00 15.81
C ALA A 43 20.35 -4.43 14.57
N SER A 44 20.09 -3.83 13.41
CA SER A 44 20.82 -4.10 12.16
C SER A 44 22.21 -3.48 12.14
N ILE A 45 22.44 -2.40 12.88
CA ILE A 45 23.71 -1.65 12.91
C ILE A 45 24.66 -2.16 14.01
N VAL A 46 24.15 -2.85 15.05
CA VAL A 46 24.96 -3.30 16.19
C VAL A 46 26.16 -4.14 15.79
N ASP A 47 25.99 -5.03 14.79
CA ASP A 47 27.04 -5.95 14.34
C ASP A 47 27.79 -5.45 13.10
N GLN A 48 27.51 -4.22 12.60
CA GLN A 48 28.22 -3.67 11.46
C GLN A 48 29.64 -3.21 11.84
N PRO A 49 30.66 -3.52 11.00
CA PRO A 49 32.02 -3.05 11.23
C PRO A 49 32.09 -1.52 11.18
N PHE A 50 33.03 -0.94 11.94
CA PHE A 50 33.27 0.50 11.91
C PHE A 50 33.82 0.91 10.53
N ASP A 51 33.24 1.95 9.93
CA ASP A 51 33.72 2.53 8.67
C ASP A 51 35.14 3.11 8.87
N PRO A 52 36.17 2.60 8.16
CA PRO A 52 37.55 3.08 8.30
C PRO A 52 37.69 4.58 7.99
N LYS A 53 36.84 5.14 7.11
CA LYS A 53 36.94 6.52 6.64
C LYS A 53 36.41 7.56 7.63
N ARG A 54 35.74 7.15 8.70
CA ARG A 54 35.20 8.07 9.73
C ARG A 54 36.20 8.44 10.81
N GLY A 55 37.45 8.02 10.70
CA GLY A 55 38.54 8.31 11.65
C GLY A 55 39.72 9.11 11.11
N ASP A 56 39.82 9.36 9.80
CA ASP A 56 41.06 9.88 9.17
C ASP A 56 41.07 11.40 8.93
N ASN A 57 40.12 12.16 9.48
CA ASN A 57 40.14 13.62 9.41
C ASN A 57 40.54 14.21 10.75
N GLU A 58 41.85 14.18 11.02
CA GLU A 58 42.64 15.13 11.82
C GLU A 58 43.87 14.39 12.35
N TYR A 59 44.95 14.38 11.58
CA TYR A 59 46.36 14.58 11.97
C TYR A 59 47.24 14.09 10.83
N GLY A 60 48.04 15.01 10.28
CA GLY A 60 48.81 14.83 9.06
C GLY A 60 49.77 13.65 9.09
N ALA A 61 49.91 13.04 7.92
CA ALA A 61 50.94 12.06 7.62
C ALA A 61 52.33 12.68 7.74
N TYR A 62 53.02 12.38 8.85
CA TYR A 62 54.48 12.44 8.94
C TYR A 62 54.98 11.24 9.75
N ASP A 63 55.79 10.43 9.08
CA ASP A 63 56.82 9.50 9.56
C ASP A 63 56.83 9.09 11.05
N CYS A 64 56.63 7.78 11.33
CA CYS A 64 57.44 7.01 12.28
C CYS A 64 56.97 5.53 12.33
N SER A 65 57.79 4.61 11.83
CA SER A 65 57.57 3.16 11.83
C SER A 65 57.64 2.49 13.23
N THR A 66 57.71 3.26 14.31
CA THR A 66 57.70 2.77 15.70
C THR A 66 56.49 3.28 16.51
N PHE A 67 55.64 4.15 15.93
CA PHE A 67 54.45 4.71 16.60
C PHE A 67 53.12 4.03 16.22
N VAL A 68 53.16 3.09 15.26
CA VAL A 68 51.97 2.48 14.64
C VAL A 68 51.31 1.41 15.54
N VAL A 69 52.05 0.78 16.45
CA VAL A 69 51.53 -0.34 17.26
C VAL A 69 50.70 0.13 18.48
N ALA A 70 51.06 1.28 19.07
CA ALA A 70 50.35 1.82 20.24
C ALA A 70 48.98 2.43 19.88
N ASN A 71 48.84 2.95 18.65
CA ASN A 71 47.59 3.55 18.17
C ASN A 71 46.55 2.47 17.81
N ASP A 72 46.99 1.32 17.27
CA ASP A 72 46.13 0.17 16.96
C ASP A 72 45.48 -0.43 18.22
N PHE A 73 46.20 -0.51 19.34
CA PHE A 73 45.63 -1.00 20.60
C PHE A 73 44.52 -0.09 21.14
N ARG A 74 44.73 1.24 21.16
CA ARG A 74 43.72 2.21 21.62
C ARG A 74 42.51 2.27 20.70
N ILE A 75 42.72 2.17 19.38
CA ILE A 75 41.63 2.09 18.39
C ILE A 75 40.81 0.82 18.61
N ARG A 76 41.46 -0.34 18.81
CA ARG A 76 40.77 -1.60 19.12
C ARG A 76 40.01 -1.56 20.45
N GLU A 77 40.58 -0.96 21.50
CA GLU A 77 39.88 -0.76 22.77
C GLU A 77 38.67 0.18 22.64
N PHE A 78 38.81 1.28 21.92
CA PHE A 78 37.72 2.21 21.65
C PHE A 78 36.59 1.57 20.82
N GLN A 79 36.95 0.80 19.79
CA GLN A 79 36.00 0.03 18.99
C GLN A 79 35.27 -1.03 19.83
N LYS A 80 36.00 -1.76 20.69
CA LYS A 80 35.43 -2.75 21.62
C LYS A 80 34.51 -2.11 22.65
N HIS A 81 34.90 -0.98 23.24
CA HIS A 81 34.07 -0.23 24.18
C HIS A 81 32.78 0.27 23.51
N THR A 82 32.89 0.84 22.30
CA THR A 82 31.73 1.34 21.54
C THR A 82 30.79 0.21 21.12
N LEU A 83 31.33 -0.94 20.69
CA LEU A 83 30.53 -2.13 20.36
C LEU A 83 29.78 -2.66 21.59
N ASN A 84 30.45 -2.73 22.74
CA ASN A 84 29.83 -3.12 24.01
C ASN A 84 28.71 -2.15 24.41
N GLN A 85 28.92 -0.85 24.21
CA GLN A 85 27.89 0.17 24.48
C GLN A 85 26.67 -0.01 23.56
N ARG A 86 26.87 -0.29 22.27
CA ARG A 86 25.78 -0.58 21.32
C ARG A 86 25.00 -1.83 21.72
N LYS A 87 25.69 -2.91 22.08
CA LYS A 87 25.06 -4.16 22.55
C LYS A 87 24.25 -3.93 23.83
N LYS A 88 24.82 -3.25 24.82
CA LYS A 88 24.12 -2.89 26.06
C LYS A 88 22.87 -2.06 25.79
N SER A 89 22.97 -1.06 24.91
CA SER A 89 21.82 -0.24 24.50
C SER A 89 20.70 -1.09 23.87
N LEU A 90 21.07 -2.02 22.98
CA LEU A 90 20.13 -2.95 22.35
C LEU A 90 19.47 -3.90 23.37
N ASP A 91 20.23 -4.43 24.32
CA ASP A 91 19.69 -5.32 25.37
C ASP A 91 18.73 -4.59 26.32
N ASP A 92 19.01 -3.33 26.64
CA ASP A 92 18.08 -2.47 27.37
C ASP A 92 16.78 -2.26 26.58
N MET A 93 16.87 -1.98 25.27
CA MET A 93 15.71 -1.86 24.38
C MET A 93 14.89 -3.16 24.32
N HIS A 94 15.56 -4.32 24.18
CA HIS A 94 14.89 -5.62 24.22
C HIS A 94 14.10 -5.81 25.51
N SER A 95 14.68 -5.44 26.65
CA SER A 95 14.04 -5.55 27.96
C SER A 95 12.78 -4.69 28.06
N GLN A 96 12.84 -3.43 27.59
CA GLN A 96 11.69 -2.52 27.60
C GLN A 96 10.60 -2.97 26.62
N LEU A 97 10.96 -3.31 25.39
CA LEU A 97 10.02 -3.83 24.39
C LEU A 97 9.31 -5.08 24.91
N LYS A 98 10.05 -6.04 25.46
CA LYS A 98 9.47 -7.25 26.06
C LYS A 98 8.48 -6.92 27.18
N LYS A 99 8.80 -5.96 28.04
CA LYS A 99 7.91 -5.51 29.13
C LYS A 99 6.60 -4.92 28.59
N TYR A 100 6.68 -3.97 27.66
CA TYR A 100 5.49 -3.26 27.16
C TYR A 100 4.67 -4.07 26.15
N MET A 101 5.32 -4.79 25.22
CA MET A 101 4.62 -5.63 24.24
C MET A 101 3.82 -6.75 24.91
N ASN A 102 4.28 -7.28 26.04
CA ASN A 102 3.53 -8.25 26.84
C ASN A 102 2.28 -7.66 27.50
N ARG A 103 2.30 -6.38 27.87
CA ARG A 103 1.16 -5.67 28.49
C ARG A 103 0.19 -5.09 27.46
N MET A 104 0.66 -4.80 26.25
CA MET A 104 -0.12 -4.15 25.21
C MET A 104 -1.33 -5.00 24.76
N PRO A 105 -2.50 -4.40 24.52
CA PRO A 105 -3.63 -5.12 23.94
C PRO A 105 -3.26 -5.74 22.58
N ALA A 106 -3.69 -6.98 22.34
CA ALA A 106 -3.38 -7.69 21.11
C ALA A 106 -3.89 -6.96 19.84
N ALA A 107 -4.97 -6.18 19.97
CA ALA A 107 -5.54 -5.40 18.87
C ALA A 107 -4.57 -4.34 18.33
N LEU A 108 -3.76 -3.73 19.21
CA LEU A 108 -2.74 -2.77 18.79
C LEU A 108 -1.60 -3.49 18.06
N LEU A 109 -1.17 -4.65 18.57
CA LEU A 109 -0.14 -5.48 17.91
C LEU A 109 -0.61 -5.97 16.53
N PHE A 110 -1.91 -6.24 16.38
CA PHE A 110 -2.49 -6.63 15.11
C PHE A 110 -2.32 -5.55 14.03
N THR A 111 -2.36 -4.27 14.40
CA THR A 111 -2.18 -3.16 13.44
C THR A 111 -0.79 -3.11 12.80
N ILE A 112 0.22 -3.68 13.46
CA ILE A 112 1.59 -3.75 12.95
C ILE A 112 1.99 -5.15 12.45
N LEU A 113 1.04 -6.08 12.40
CA LEU A 113 1.30 -7.47 12.02
C LEU A 113 1.97 -7.56 10.63
N PRO A 114 1.52 -6.83 9.59
CA PRO A 114 2.20 -6.83 8.30
C PRO A 114 3.65 -6.34 8.37
N GLN A 115 3.94 -5.29 9.14
CA GLN A 115 5.29 -4.71 9.29
C GLN A 115 6.23 -5.65 10.05
N VAL A 116 5.70 -6.35 11.06
CA VAL A 116 6.44 -7.37 11.81
C VAL A 116 6.78 -8.57 10.91
N LEU A 117 5.81 -9.06 10.12
CA LEU A 117 6.00 -10.20 9.21
C LEU A 117 6.99 -9.88 8.07
N ALA A 118 6.99 -8.65 7.57
CA ALA A 118 7.98 -8.18 6.60
C ALA A 118 9.43 -8.30 7.10
N ARG A 119 9.64 -8.29 8.42
CA ARG A 119 10.96 -8.29 9.07
C ARG A 119 11.28 -9.62 9.77
N ILE A 120 10.49 -10.67 9.55
CA ILE A 120 10.61 -11.93 10.29
C ILE A 120 11.94 -12.67 10.06
N CYS A 121 12.61 -12.40 8.93
CA CYS A 121 13.91 -12.96 8.57
C CYS A 121 15.11 -12.16 9.14
N HIS A 122 14.91 -11.36 10.21
CA HIS A 122 15.98 -10.58 10.81
C HIS A 122 17.13 -11.50 11.32
N PRO A 123 18.41 -11.18 11.07
CA PRO A 123 19.53 -12.07 11.40
C PRO A 123 19.77 -12.21 12.90
N ASN A 124 19.49 -11.16 13.69
CA ASN A 124 19.62 -11.20 15.14
C ASN A 124 18.55 -12.15 15.77
N ALA A 125 19.02 -13.18 16.49
CA ALA A 125 18.16 -14.22 17.06
C ALA A 125 17.18 -13.69 18.14
N THR A 126 17.60 -12.73 18.96
CA THR A 126 16.75 -12.12 19.99
C THR A 126 15.62 -11.33 19.35
N VAL A 127 15.94 -10.54 18.32
CA VAL A 127 14.95 -9.81 17.53
C VAL A 127 13.94 -10.78 16.91
N TYR A 128 14.42 -11.85 16.28
CA TYR A 128 13.55 -12.88 15.70
C TYR A 128 12.59 -13.51 16.73
N ASP A 129 13.08 -13.91 17.91
CA ASP A 129 12.21 -14.48 18.97
C ASP A 129 11.16 -13.45 19.42
N MET A 130 11.53 -12.18 19.55
CA MET A 130 10.61 -11.10 19.92
C MET A 130 9.54 -10.85 18.86
N LEU A 131 9.93 -10.76 17.57
CA LEU A 131 8.98 -10.63 16.46
C LEU A 131 8.00 -11.82 16.43
N THR A 132 8.52 -13.03 16.58
CA THR A 132 7.72 -14.27 16.62
C THR A 132 6.70 -14.24 17.77
N ARG A 133 7.09 -13.72 18.95
CA ARG A 133 6.16 -13.55 20.08
C ARG A 133 5.07 -12.52 19.81
N ILE A 134 5.39 -11.42 19.12
CA ILE A 134 4.42 -10.39 18.74
C ILE A 134 3.38 -11.01 17.79
N VAL A 135 3.82 -11.70 16.74
CA VAL A 135 2.95 -12.43 15.80
C VAL A 135 2.08 -13.42 16.57
N ALA A 136 2.69 -14.26 17.41
CA ALA A 136 1.94 -15.29 18.12
C ALA A 136 0.92 -14.70 19.10
N LYS A 137 1.21 -13.59 19.77
CA LYS A 137 0.27 -12.91 20.66
C LYS A 137 -0.91 -12.31 19.89
N ALA A 138 -0.66 -11.66 18.75
CA ALA A 138 -1.72 -11.08 17.93
C ALA A 138 -2.63 -12.16 17.32
N VAL A 139 -2.05 -13.21 16.75
CA VAL A 139 -2.78 -14.30 16.10
C VAL A 139 -3.52 -15.17 17.11
N ASN A 140 -2.97 -15.42 18.31
CA ASN A 140 -3.70 -16.14 19.35
C ASN A 140 -4.97 -15.40 19.82
N ALA A 141 -4.95 -14.07 19.82
CA ALA A 141 -6.12 -13.28 20.19
C ALA A 141 -7.17 -13.20 19.07
N PHE A 142 -6.72 -13.17 17.80
CA PHE A 142 -7.58 -13.02 16.62
C PHE A 142 -7.18 -14.05 15.53
N PRO A 143 -7.39 -15.35 15.76
CA PRO A 143 -6.84 -16.39 14.88
C PRO A 143 -7.51 -16.41 13.51
N GLN A 144 -8.81 -16.15 13.44
CA GLN A 144 -9.56 -16.20 12.17
C GLN A 144 -9.11 -15.11 11.17
N GLN A 145 -8.66 -13.95 11.67
CA GLN A 145 -8.14 -12.84 10.89
C GLN A 145 -6.62 -12.98 10.68
N GLY A 146 -5.88 -13.23 11.75
CA GLY A 146 -4.41 -13.20 11.75
C GLY A 146 -3.75 -14.34 10.98
N LEU A 147 -4.42 -15.49 10.86
CA LEU A 147 -3.88 -16.64 10.13
C LEU A 147 -3.69 -16.34 8.64
N TRP A 148 -4.51 -15.50 8.01
CA TRP A 148 -4.32 -15.09 6.61
C TRP A 148 -2.90 -14.56 6.35
N ALA A 149 -2.40 -13.71 7.24
CA ALA A 149 -1.07 -13.11 7.09
C ALA A 149 0.07 -14.11 7.33
N VAL A 150 -0.08 -15.02 8.31
CA VAL A 150 0.96 -16.03 8.61
C VAL A 150 1.01 -17.14 7.55
N LEU A 151 -0.14 -17.57 7.05
CA LEU A 151 -0.22 -18.60 6.00
C LEU A 151 0.46 -18.14 4.71
N ALA A 152 0.37 -16.86 4.37
CA ALA A 152 1.08 -16.28 3.24
C ALA A 152 2.61 -16.43 3.38
N VAL A 153 3.15 -16.21 4.58
CA VAL A 153 4.58 -16.37 4.87
C VAL A 153 5.01 -17.83 4.77
N VAL A 154 4.15 -18.78 5.16
CA VAL A 154 4.43 -20.23 5.06
C VAL A 154 4.55 -20.69 3.61
N LYS A 155 3.77 -20.09 2.71
CA LYS A 155 3.78 -20.41 1.26
C LYS A 155 4.75 -19.52 0.46
N SER A 156 5.68 -18.85 1.14
CA SER A 156 6.75 -18.06 0.54
C SER A 156 7.65 -18.89 -0.37
N SER A 157 8.05 -18.30 -1.49
CA SER A 157 9.09 -18.79 -2.42
C SER A 157 10.49 -18.81 -1.79
N SER A 158 10.77 -17.89 -0.86
CA SER A 158 12.01 -17.89 -0.07
C SER A 158 11.97 -18.99 0.99
N LYS A 159 12.93 -19.91 0.95
CA LYS A 159 13.03 -21.05 1.88
C LYS A 159 13.22 -20.61 3.33
N ASP A 160 14.06 -19.61 3.57
CA ASP A 160 14.27 -19.08 4.92
C ASP A 160 12.97 -18.50 5.47
N ARG A 161 12.30 -17.63 4.71
CA ARG A 161 11.02 -17.02 5.09
C ARG A 161 9.93 -18.07 5.35
N ALA A 162 9.81 -19.08 4.48
CA ALA A 162 8.88 -20.20 4.69
C ALA A 162 9.18 -20.96 6.00
N SER A 163 10.47 -21.23 6.29
CA SER A 163 10.88 -21.89 7.54
C SER A 163 10.56 -21.06 8.80
N ARG A 164 10.71 -19.73 8.72
CA ARG A 164 10.32 -18.80 9.79
C ARG A 164 8.80 -18.78 9.97
N GLY A 165 8.04 -18.83 8.88
CA GLY A 165 6.57 -18.93 8.91
C GLY A 165 6.08 -20.21 9.60
N ILE A 166 6.68 -21.36 9.28
CA ILE A 166 6.38 -22.65 9.95
C ILE A 166 6.70 -22.57 11.44
N SER A 167 7.85 -22.01 11.79
CA SER A 167 8.25 -21.79 13.19
C SER A 167 7.26 -20.89 13.94
N CYS A 168 6.71 -19.87 13.29
CA CYS A 168 5.64 -19.02 13.85
C CYS A 168 4.37 -19.83 14.13
N LEU A 169 3.93 -20.69 13.20
CA LEU A 169 2.75 -21.56 13.41
C LEU A 169 2.94 -22.53 14.59
N HIS A 170 4.13 -23.11 14.74
CA HIS A 170 4.46 -23.94 15.89
C HIS A 170 4.38 -23.14 17.19
N LYS A 171 4.95 -21.92 17.22
CA LYS A 171 4.88 -21.04 18.39
C LYS A 171 3.45 -20.65 18.77
N ILE A 172 2.62 -20.34 17.78
CA ILE A 172 1.19 -20.04 17.96
C ILE A 172 0.51 -21.23 18.66
N THR A 173 0.72 -22.44 18.12
CA THR A 173 0.17 -23.70 18.64
C THR A 173 0.69 -24.04 20.04
N ASP A 174 1.93 -23.70 20.37
CA ASP A 174 2.49 -23.97 21.69
C ASP A 174 1.97 -23.01 22.76
N ILE A 175 1.73 -21.75 22.41
CA ILE A 175 1.15 -20.77 23.33
C ILE A 175 -0.32 -21.12 23.63
N SER A 176 -1.07 -21.62 22.64
CA SER A 176 -2.46 -22.04 22.85
C SER A 176 -2.63 -23.25 23.78
N LYS A 177 -1.56 -24.01 24.06
CA LYS A 177 -1.56 -25.13 25.03
C LYS A 177 -1.53 -24.67 26.49
N ARG A 178 -1.16 -23.41 26.77
CA ARG A 178 -1.09 -22.86 28.14
C ARG A 178 -2.39 -22.08 28.45
N PRO A 179 -2.93 -22.20 29.67
CA PRO A 179 -4.24 -22.80 29.96
C PRO A 179 -5.45 -21.89 29.70
N LYS A 180 -6.48 -22.43 29.02
CA LYS A 180 -7.92 -22.13 29.26
C LYS A 180 -8.86 -23.34 29.00
N SER A 181 -8.49 -24.30 28.15
CA SER A 181 -9.06 -25.67 28.06
C SER A 181 -8.30 -26.48 27.00
N GLU A 182 -8.23 -27.81 27.10
CA GLU A 182 -7.69 -28.67 26.03
C GLU A 182 -8.49 -28.56 24.71
N SER A 183 -9.78 -28.18 24.81
CA SER A 183 -10.64 -27.93 23.65
C SER A 183 -10.15 -26.75 22.80
N SER A 184 -9.63 -25.69 23.43
CA SER A 184 -9.14 -24.48 22.74
C SER A 184 -7.86 -24.72 21.94
N ALA A 185 -6.97 -25.60 22.41
CA ALA A 185 -5.74 -25.95 21.70
C ALA A 185 -6.03 -26.85 20.48
N THR A 186 -6.98 -27.78 20.64
CA THR A 186 -7.45 -28.67 19.56
C THR A 186 -8.17 -27.88 18.47
N ASP A 187 -8.94 -26.86 18.85
CA ASP A 187 -9.59 -25.91 17.94
C ASP A 187 -8.56 -25.15 17.08
N MET A 188 -7.53 -24.56 17.70
CA MET A 188 -6.53 -23.78 16.97
C MET A 188 -5.75 -24.60 15.94
N ARG A 189 -5.33 -25.82 16.30
CA ARG A 189 -4.65 -26.72 15.34
C ARG A 189 -5.58 -27.10 14.18
N GLY A 190 -6.85 -27.37 14.47
CA GLY A 190 -7.86 -27.62 13.44
C GLY A 190 -8.01 -26.43 12.48
N MET A 191 -8.07 -25.21 13.01
CA MET A 191 -8.17 -23.97 12.23
C MET A 191 -6.94 -23.73 11.35
N ILE A 192 -5.73 -23.95 11.88
CA ILE A 192 -4.48 -23.85 11.11
C ILE A 192 -4.50 -24.85 9.93
N ASN A 193 -4.88 -26.11 10.19
CA ASN A 193 -4.94 -27.15 9.16
C ASN A 193 -5.99 -26.84 8.09
N GLN A 194 -7.17 -26.33 8.48
CA GLN A 194 -8.19 -25.87 7.54
C GLN A 194 -7.70 -24.68 6.70
N GLY A 195 -7.07 -23.69 7.35
CA GLY A 195 -6.50 -22.52 6.68
C GLY A 195 -5.40 -22.87 5.69
N GLN A 196 -4.51 -23.81 6.03
CA GLN A 196 -3.46 -24.30 5.13
C GLN A 196 -4.06 -24.96 3.88
N LYS A 197 -5.05 -25.85 4.04
CA LYS A 197 -5.75 -26.50 2.92
C LYS A 197 -6.46 -25.48 2.03
N LEU A 198 -7.16 -24.51 2.64
CA LEU A 198 -7.83 -23.44 1.91
C LEU A 198 -6.85 -22.57 1.12
N SER A 199 -5.76 -22.13 1.77
CA SER A 199 -4.73 -21.30 1.14
C SER A 199 -4.07 -22.01 -0.04
N GLU A 200 -3.84 -23.33 0.05
CA GLU A 200 -3.24 -24.12 -1.02
C GLU A 200 -4.17 -24.28 -2.22
N GLU A 201 -5.45 -24.53 -1.97
CA GLU A 201 -6.47 -24.59 -3.02
C GLU A 201 -6.68 -23.24 -3.72
N LEU A 202 -6.70 -22.13 -2.96
CA LEU A 202 -6.79 -20.79 -3.53
C LEU A 202 -5.53 -20.42 -4.33
N LEU A 203 -4.33 -20.80 -3.85
CA LEU A 203 -3.07 -20.63 -4.57
C LEU A 203 -3.06 -21.42 -5.90
N ARG A 204 -3.53 -22.66 -5.87
CA ARG A 204 -3.71 -23.48 -7.07
C ARG A 204 -4.71 -22.83 -8.02
N LEU A 205 -5.84 -22.34 -7.50
CA LEU A 205 -6.84 -21.63 -8.28
C LEU A 205 -6.29 -20.37 -8.93
N CYS A 206 -5.37 -19.62 -8.31
CA CYS A 206 -4.70 -18.49 -8.96
C CYS A 206 -3.76 -18.97 -10.08
N THR A 207 -2.95 -20.01 -9.83
CA THR A 207 -1.83 -20.37 -10.69
C THR A 207 -2.19 -21.23 -11.92
N THR A 208 -3.28 -22.02 -11.86
CA THR A 208 -3.73 -22.88 -12.97
C THR A 208 -3.94 -22.08 -14.24
N ARG A 209 -3.35 -22.47 -15.38
CA ARG A 209 -3.51 -21.71 -16.64
C ARG A 209 -4.85 -21.97 -17.30
N ILE A 210 -5.41 -20.95 -17.94
CA ILE A 210 -6.62 -21.05 -18.76
C ILE A 210 -6.23 -20.69 -20.19
N GLU A 211 -6.22 -21.68 -21.08
CA GLU A 211 -5.83 -21.48 -22.48
C GLU A 211 -6.94 -20.79 -23.27
N GLU A 212 -8.18 -21.26 -23.09
CA GLU A 212 -9.36 -20.73 -23.76
C GLU A 212 -9.72 -19.29 -23.33
N LYS A 213 -10.41 -18.57 -24.21
CA LYS A 213 -11.02 -17.26 -23.94
C LYS A 213 -12.48 -17.46 -23.54
N VAL A 214 -12.71 -18.06 -22.38
CA VAL A 214 -14.05 -18.26 -21.81
C VAL A 214 -14.33 -17.22 -20.72
N PRO A 215 -15.48 -16.52 -20.77
CA PRO A 215 -15.81 -15.47 -19.79
C PRO A 215 -16.23 -16.05 -18.42
N ARG A 216 -16.69 -17.31 -18.39
CA ARG A 216 -17.11 -18.02 -17.18
C ARG A 216 -16.62 -19.46 -17.22
N ILE A 217 -16.25 -19.98 -16.06
CA ILE A 217 -15.73 -21.34 -15.89
C ILE A 217 -16.26 -21.96 -14.59
N SER A 218 -16.30 -23.29 -14.55
CA SER A 218 -16.57 -24.06 -13.33
C SER A 218 -15.26 -24.36 -12.61
N LEU A 219 -15.17 -24.00 -11.33
CA LEU A 219 -13.97 -24.23 -10.51
C LEU A 219 -13.67 -25.73 -10.38
N ALA A 220 -14.67 -26.57 -10.13
CA ALA A 220 -14.47 -28.01 -9.97
C ALA A 220 -14.13 -28.69 -11.31
N ARG A 221 -14.89 -28.40 -12.37
CA ARG A 221 -14.75 -29.10 -13.65
C ARG A 221 -13.54 -28.61 -14.45
N SER A 222 -13.33 -27.30 -14.50
CA SER A 222 -12.30 -26.69 -15.34
C SER A 222 -10.98 -26.52 -14.60
N LEU A 223 -10.99 -26.31 -13.28
CA LEU A 223 -9.78 -26.03 -12.49
C LEU A 223 -9.48 -27.09 -11.42
N GLY A 224 -10.31 -28.14 -11.30
CA GLY A 224 -10.12 -29.23 -10.35
C GLY A 224 -10.28 -28.82 -8.88
N PHE A 225 -10.92 -27.68 -8.60
CA PHE A 225 -11.04 -27.10 -7.26
C PHE A 225 -11.79 -28.02 -6.29
N ASN A 226 -11.25 -28.21 -5.08
CA ASN A 226 -11.88 -29.06 -4.08
C ASN A 226 -12.79 -28.27 -3.14
N HIS A 227 -14.10 -28.29 -3.40
CA HIS A 227 -15.10 -27.62 -2.56
C HIS A 227 -15.20 -28.13 -1.11
N LYS A 228 -14.69 -29.34 -0.81
CA LYS A 228 -14.74 -29.93 0.54
C LYS A 228 -13.83 -29.24 1.56
N ILE A 229 -13.01 -28.28 1.14
CA ILE A 229 -12.19 -27.46 2.06
C ILE A 229 -13.00 -26.45 2.87
N ALA A 230 -14.24 -26.20 2.46
CA ALA A 230 -15.21 -25.38 3.18
C ALA A 230 -16.30 -26.29 3.81
N PRO A 231 -16.85 -25.94 4.99
CA PRO A 231 -16.67 -24.68 5.72
C PRO A 231 -15.29 -24.55 6.37
N CYS A 232 -14.77 -23.32 6.40
CA CYS A 232 -13.48 -22.96 6.98
C CYS A 232 -13.69 -21.91 8.07
N ARG A 233 -13.02 -22.07 9.22
CA ARG A 233 -13.14 -21.14 10.36
C ARG A 233 -12.45 -19.79 10.16
N LEU A 234 -11.73 -19.59 9.05
CA LEU A 234 -11.19 -18.28 8.70
C LEU A 234 -12.31 -17.34 8.27
N VAL A 235 -12.13 -16.05 8.54
CA VAL A 235 -13.07 -15.02 8.07
C VAL A 235 -12.97 -14.87 6.56
N VAL A 236 -14.07 -14.44 5.94
CA VAL A 236 -14.03 -13.96 4.55
C VAL A 236 -13.03 -12.78 4.47
N PRO A 237 -12.11 -12.74 3.49
CA PRO A 237 -11.01 -11.78 3.47
C PRO A 237 -11.43 -10.38 2.97
N PHE A 238 -12.40 -9.78 3.66
CA PHE A 238 -12.92 -8.42 3.39
C PHE A 238 -12.36 -7.43 4.41
N GLN A 239 -12.23 -6.17 4.00
CA GLN A 239 -11.60 -5.13 4.83
C GLN A 239 -12.30 -4.94 6.17
N SER A 240 -13.63 -5.00 6.18
CA SER A 240 -14.46 -4.87 7.38
C SER A 240 -14.22 -5.99 8.41
N LEU A 241 -13.68 -7.13 7.98
CA LEU A 241 -13.41 -8.30 8.83
C LEU A 241 -11.93 -8.44 9.17
N LEU A 242 -11.02 -7.94 8.32
CA LEU A 242 -9.57 -8.02 8.51
C LEU A 242 -8.96 -6.81 9.21
N THR A 243 -9.66 -5.66 9.26
CA THR A 243 -9.14 -4.45 9.89
C THR A 243 -9.69 -4.30 11.31
N PRO A 244 -8.83 -4.25 12.35
CA PRO A 244 -9.31 -4.06 13.71
C PRO A 244 -9.83 -2.64 13.90
N SER A 245 -10.97 -2.52 14.60
CA SER A 245 -11.39 -1.27 15.20
C SER A 245 -10.49 -0.94 16.39
N LEU A 246 -10.26 0.34 16.64
CA LEU A 246 -9.50 0.83 17.80
C LEU A 246 -10.45 1.49 18.81
N PRO A 247 -10.20 1.35 20.12
CA PRO A 247 -11.07 1.96 21.13
C PRO A 247 -11.06 3.48 21.03
N ALA A 248 -12.24 4.09 21.03
CA ALA A 248 -12.42 5.55 20.97
C ALA A 248 -12.21 6.22 22.34
N SER A 249 -12.49 5.50 23.43
CA SER A 249 -12.17 5.91 24.80
C SER A 249 -11.26 4.88 25.48
N HIS A 250 -10.50 5.34 26.47
CA HIS A 250 -9.66 4.52 27.34
C HIS A 250 -10.26 4.31 28.74
N ASP A 251 -11.53 4.68 28.92
CA ASP A 251 -12.24 4.43 30.17
C ASP A 251 -12.35 2.93 30.44
N SER A 252 -12.14 2.53 31.69
CA SER A 252 -12.07 1.10 32.07
C SER A 252 -13.35 0.34 31.73
N GLU A 253 -14.51 0.98 31.85
CA GLU A 253 -15.81 0.39 31.52
C GLU A 253 -15.96 0.20 30.00
N TYR A 254 -15.65 1.23 29.21
CA TYR A 254 -15.66 1.15 27.74
C TYR A 254 -14.73 0.04 27.24
N LEU A 255 -13.52 -0.07 27.79
CA LEU A 255 -12.55 -1.09 27.38
C LEU A 255 -12.98 -2.53 27.72
N LYS A 256 -13.83 -2.75 28.73
CA LYS A 256 -14.38 -4.08 29.05
C LYS A 256 -15.37 -4.56 28.00
N GLU A 257 -16.18 -3.65 27.47
CA GLU A 257 -17.17 -3.96 26.43
C GLU A 257 -16.59 -3.89 25.02
N PHE A 258 -15.55 -3.08 24.82
CA PHE A 258 -14.93 -2.88 23.52
C PHE A 258 -14.43 -4.19 22.90
N ARG A 259 -14.68 -4.33 21.59
CA ARG A 259 -14.18 -5.43 20.78
C ARG A 259 -13.53 -4.86 19.52
N ALA A 260 -12.36 -5.37 19.19
CA ALA A 260 -11.62 -4.95 18.00
C ALA A 260 -12.26 -5.49 16.70
N PHE A 261 -12.93 -6.64 16.79
CA PHE A 261 -13.65 -7.29 15.70
C PHE A 261 -15.09 -7.62 16.16
N PRO A 262 -16.02 -7.85 15.21
CA PRO A 262 -17.37 -8.32 15.54
C PRO A 262 -17.32 -9.60 16.39
N ARG A 263 -18.31 -9.78 17.28
CA ARG A 263 -18.42 -10.95 18.17
C ARG A 263 -18.53 -12.25 17.35
N ASP A 264 -19.36 -12.21 16.32
CA ASP A 264 -19.60 -13.30 15.40
C ASP A 264 -19.15 -12.84 14.00
N PRO A 265 -17.86 -12.98 13.67
CA PRO A 265 -17.36 -12.58 12.37
C PRO A 265 -17.83 -13.56 11.28
N THR A 266 -18.09 -13.05 10.08
CA THR A 266 -18.51 -13.87 8.94
C THR A 266 -17.36 -14.77 8.48
N THR A 267 -17.49 -16.06 8.71
CA THR A 267 -16.57 -17.12 8.30
C THR A 267 -16.92 -17.65 6.91
N ILE A 268 -16.01 -18.43 6.33
CA ILE A 268 -16.20 -19.03 5.00
C ILE A 268 -17.06 -20.28 5.12
N GLU A 269 -18.28 -20.23 4.59
CA GLU A 269 -19.18 -21.38 4.56
C GLU A 269 -18.94 -22.25 3.32
N ALA A 270 -18.85 -21.63 2.15
CA ALA A 270 -18.60 -22.33 0.88
C ALA A 270 -17.88 -21.42 -0.13
N VAL A 271 -17.12 -22.01 -1.05
CA VAL A 271 -16.66 -21.34 -2.27
C VAL A 271 -17.60 -21.75 -3.39
N LEU A 272 -18.18 -20.80 -4.13
CA LEU A 272 -19.12 -21.10 -5.19
C LEU A 272 -18.39 -21.62 -6.44
N ASP A 273 -19.00 -22.56 -7.16
CA ASP A 273 -18.36 -23.23 -8.29
C ASP A 273 -18.21 -22.35 -9.54
N ASP A 274 -19.01 -21.31 -9.68
CA ASP A 274 -18.94 -20.41 -10.82
C ASP A 274 -17.87 -19.32 -10.61
N ALA A 275 -17.02 -19.12 -11.62
CA ALA A 275 -16.04 -18.06 -11.65
C ALA A 275 -16.07 -17.30 -12.97
N GLN A 276 -15.90 -15.97 -12.89
CA GLN A 276 -15.78 -15.10 -14.05
C GLN A 276 -14.30 -14.83 -14.35
N VAL A 277 -13.89 -15.04 -15.60
CA VAL A 277 -12.52 -14.75 -16.07
C VAL A 277 -12.52 -13.38 -16.74
N LEU A 278 -11.71 -12.45 -16.24
CA LEU A 278 -11.63 -11.11 -16.80
C LEU A 278 -10.74 -11.08 -18.05
N ASN A 279 -11.14 -10.27 -19.02
CA ASN A 279 -10.43 -10.09 -20.29
C ASN A 279 -9.24 -9.13 -20.11
N SER A 280 -8.18 -9.62 -19.45
CA SER A 280 -6.92 -8.90 -19.23
C SER A 280 -5.73 -9.84 -19.52
N LEU A 281 -4.53 -9.28 -19.66
CA LEU A 281 -3.29 -9.99 -19.97
C LEU A 281 -3.05 -11.18 -19.01
N GLN A 282 -3.33 -10.98 -17.72
CA GLN A 282 -3.12 -12.00 -16.68
C GLN A 282 -4.34 -12.92 -16.46
N LYS A 283 -5.47 -12.69 -17.13
CA LYS A 283 -6.74 -13.44 -16.96
C LYS A 283 -7.10 -13.69 -15.48
N PRO A 284 -7.22 -12.63 -14.64
CA PRO A 284 -7.59 -12.79 -13.24
C PRO A 284 -9.05 -13.30 -13.12
N ARG A 285 -9.34 -13.97 -12.00
CA ARG A 285 -10.63 -14.67 -11.78
C ARG A 285 -11.42 -14.02 -10.67
N LYS A 286 -12.64 -13.59 -10.95
CA LYS A 286 -13.61 -13.22 -9.93
C LYS A 286 -14.32 -14.49 -9.47
N ILE A 287 -14.18 -14.81 -8.19
CA ILE A 287 -14.87 -15.93 -7.53
C ILE A 287 -15.78 -15.40 -6.43
N SER A 288 -16.80 -16.18 -6.08
CA SER A 288 -17.74 -15.83 -5.02
C SER A 288 -17.61 -16.79 -3.84
N ILE A 289 -17.52 -16.23 -2.63
CA ILE A 289 -17.49 -16.96 -1.37
C ILE A 289 -18.83 -16.75 -0.66
N ARG A 290 -19.50 -17.82 -0.25
CA ARG A 290 -20.63 -17.73 0.67
C ARG A 290 -20.11 -17.61 2.10
N GLY A 291 -20.47 -16.51 2.75
CA GLY A 291 -20.20 -16.31 4.18
C GLY A 291 -21.20 -17.08 5.03
N SER A 292 -20.86 -17.32 6.30
CA SER A 292 -21.77 -17.94 7.28
C SER A 292 -23.03 -17.14 7.61
N ASP A 293 -23.13 -15.90 7.10
CA ASP A 293 -24.35 -15.09 7.10
C ASP A 293 -25.23 -15.34 5.86
N GLY A 294 -24.87 -16.30 5.01
CA GLY A 294 -25.56 -16.67 3.78
C GLY A 294 -25.31 -15.73 2.60
N LYS A 295 -24.56 -14.63 2.77
CA LYS A 295 -24.30 -13.67 1.69
C LYS A 295 -23.16 -14.11 0.79
N ALA A 296 -23.21 -13.68 -0.46
CA ALA A 296 -22.13 -13.89 -1.42
C ALA A 296 -21.13 -12.72 -1.38
N TYR A 297 -19.86 -13.04 -1.23
CA TYR A 297 -18.73 -12.14 -1.16
C TYR A 297 -17.82 -12.37 -2.34
N ASN A 298 -17.71 -11.38 -3.22
CA ASN A 298 -16.91 -11.49 -4.42
C ASN A 298 -15.44 -11.15 -4.11
N ILE A 299 -14.51 -11.95 -4.63
CA ILE A 299 -13.07 -11.66 -4.56
C ILE A 299 -12.41 -11.92 -5.91
N LEU A 300 -11.35 -11.17 -6.18
CA LEU A 300 -10.52 -11.31 -7.37
C LEU A 300 -9.23 -12.06 -7.03
N CYS A 301 -9.06 -13.22 -7.64
CA CYS A 301 -7.83 -13.99 -7.62
C CYS A 301 -6.90 -13.44 -8.71
N LYS A 302 -5.83 -12.74 -8.30
CA LYS A 302 -4.86 -12.13 -9.22
C LYS A 302 -3.62 -13.04 -9.34
N PRO A 303 -3.34 -13.59 -10.53
CA PRO A 303 -2.21 -14.49 -10.74
C PRO A 303 -0.95 -13.74 -11.17
N LYS A 304 0.22 -14.28 -10.81
CA LYS A 304 1.55 -13.78 -11.20
C LYS A 304 1.77 -12.30 -10.86
N ASP A 305 1.31 -11.89 -9.69
CA ASP A 305 1.45 -10.53 -9.20
C ASP A 305 1.75 -10.46 -7.70
N ASP A 306 2.62 -9.55 -7.32
CA ASP A 306 3.07 -9.36 -5.93
C ASP A 306 2.18 -8.35 -5.22
N LEU A 307 1.05 -8.85 -4.71
CA LEU A 307 0.02 -8.04 -4.05
C LEU A 307 0.46 -7.40 -2.72
N ARG A 308 1.69 -7.63 -2.26
CA ARG A 308 2.22 -6.91 -1.10
C ARG A 308 2.30 -5.41 -1.40
N LYS A 309 2.54 -5.01 -2.65
CA LYS A 309 2.51 -3.59 -3.06
C LYS A 309 1.13 -2.97 -2.81
N ASP A 310 0.09 -3.60 -3.34
CA ASP A 310 -1.29 -3.16 -3.15
C ASP A 310 -1.69 -3.17 -1.67
N GLN A 311 -1.27 -4.19 -0.91
CA GLN A 311 -1.53 -4.25 0.54
C GLN A 311 -0.91 -3.06 1.28
N ARG A 312 0.36 -2.73 1.02
CA ARG A 312 1.03 -1.57 1.63
C ARG A 312 0.40 -0.25 1.20
N LEU A 313 -0.06 -0.17 -0.05
CA LEU A 313 -0.78 1.01 -0.49
C LEU A 313 -2.11 1.19 0.23
N MET A 314 -2.84 0.10 0.50
CA MET A 314 -4.06 0.16 1.32
C MET A 314 -3.75 0.58 2.76
N GLU A 315 -2.64 0.13 3.34
CA GLU A 315 -2.17 0.62 4.65
C GLU A 315 -1.85 2.12 4.62
N PHE A 316 -1.16 2.59 3.58
CA PHE A 316 -0.83 3.99 3.35
C PHE A 316 -2.09 4.85 3.21
N ASN A 317 -3.03 4.44 2.35
CA ASN A 317 -4.32 5.11 2.15
C ASN A 317 -5.17 5.13 3.43
N ASN A 318 -5.15 4.04 4.21
CA ASN A 318 -5.84 4.00 5.50
C ASN A 318 -5.23 4.99 6.50
N MET A 319 -3.92 5.22 6.46
CA MET A 319 -3.30 6.24 7.30
C MET A 319 -3.67 7.66 6.84
N ILE A 320 -3.73 7.91 5.53
CA ILE A 320 -4.25 9.17 4.97
C ILE A 320 -5.70 9.40 5.42
N ASN A 321 -6.56 8.39 5.32
CA ASN A 321 -7.95 8.47 5.78
C ASN A 321 -8.07 8.85 7.26
N ARG A 322 -7.17 8.35 8.11
CA ARG A 322 -7.10 8.77 9.52
C ARG A 322 -6.73 10.24 9.67
N SER A 323 -5.75 10.72 8.90
CA SER A 323 -5.37 12.14 8.87
C SER A 323 -6.50 13.03 8.37
N LEU A 324 -7.16 12.63 7.27
CA LEU A 324 -8.32 13.33 6.70
C LEU A 324 -9.53 13.36 7.65
N LYS A 325 -9.74 12.30 8.45
CA LYS A 325 -10.83 12.29 9.43
C LYS A 325 -10.54 13.18 10.65
N ARG A 326 -9.25 13.33 11.00
CA ARG A 326 -8.80 14.12 12.16
C ARG A 326 -8.78 15.63 11.86
N ASP A 327 -8.45 16.00 10.63
CA ASP A 327 -8.46 17.40 10.22
C ASP A 327 -9.88 17.94 10.04
N VAL A 328 -10.11 19.16 10.53
CA VAL A 328 -11.43 19.78 10.60
C VAL A 328 -11.94 20.14 9.21
N GLU A 329 -11.08 20.66 8.33
CA GLU A 329 -11.47 21.12 7.01
C GLU A 329 -11.74 19.96 6.06
N SER A 330 -10.95 18.90 6.11
CA SER A 330 -11.21 17.67 5.35
C SER A 330 -12.42 16.91 5.86
N SER A 331 -12.64 16.86 7.19
CA SER A 331 -13.79 16.19 7.80
C SER A 331 -15.11 16.88 7.45
N LYS A 332 -15.17 18.23 7.52
CA LYS A 332 -16.31 19.03 7.03
C LYS A 332 -16.66 18.72 5.56
N ARG A 333 -15.65 18.45 4.74
CA ARG A 333 -15.79 18.12 3.31
C ARG A 333 -16.00 16.62 3.05
N ARG A 334 -16.01 15.78 4.09
CA ARG A 334 -16.14 14.32 4.01
C ARG A 334 -15.13 13.71 3.01
N MET A 335 -13.88 14.19 3.05
CA MET A 335 -12.80 13.68 2.21
C MET A 335 -12.36 12.29 2.69
N TYR A 336 -12.28 11.33 1.78
CA TYR A 336 -11.73 10.00 2.04
C TYR A 336 -11.26 9.35 0.73
N ILE A 337 -10.42 8.34 0.87
CA ILE A 337 -10.00 7.41 -0.17
C ILE A 337 -10.75 6.10 0.10
N LYS A 338 -11.46 5.57 -0.89
CA LYS A 338 -12.04 4.23 -0.78
C LYS A 338 -10.91 3.21 -0.77
N THR A 339 -10.84 2.39 0.27
CA THR A 339 -9.90 1.27 0.39
C THR A 339 -10.64 -0.06 0.28
N TYR A 340 -9.89 -1.14 0.02
CA TYR A 340 -10.38 -2.51 -0.04
C TYR A 340 -9.34 -3.47 0.54
N ALA A 341 -9.74 -4.69 0.92
CA ALA A 341 -8.79 -5.67 1.42
C ALA A 341 -7.94 -6.28 0.30
N VAL A 342 -6.65 -6.42 0.60
CA VAL A 342 -5.69 -7.16 -0.20
C VAL A 342 -5.05 -8.22 0.69
N THR A 343 -5.19 -9.49 0.30
CA THR A 343 -4.68 -10.64 1.05
C THR A 343 -3.69 -11.40 0.17
N PRO A 344 -2.38 -11.14 0.30
CA PRO A 344 -1.35 -11.93 -0.37
C PRO A 344 -1.45 -13.41 0.05
N LEU A 345 -1.25 -14.33 -0.90
CA LEU A 345 -1.15 -15.77 -0.61
C LEU A 345 0.30 -16.25 -0.68
N ASN A 346 1.12 -15.62 -1.50
CA ASN A 346 2.58 -15.75 -1.58
C ASN A 346 3.15 -14.50 -2.31
N GLU A 347 4.39 -14.54 -2.79
CA GLU A 347 4.99 -13.43 -3.54
C GLU A 347 4.53 -13.31 -5.00
N GLU A 348 3.73 -14.26 -5.50
CA GLU A 348 3.30 -14.32 -6.91
C GLU A 348 1.78 -14.29 -7.10
N CYS A 349 0.98 -14.32 -6.04
CA CYS A 349 -0.46 -14.21 -6.16
C CYS A 349 -1.11 -13.78 -4.84
N GLY A 350 -2.37 -13.37 -4.97
CA GLY A 350 -3.25 -13.28 -3.83
C GLY A 350 -4.67 -12.91 -4.21
N LEU A 351 -5.38 -12.42 -3.21
CA LEU A 351 -6.80 -12.11 -3.27
C LEU A 351 -7.01 -10.61 -3.08
N ILE A 352 -7.91 -10.05 -3.89
CA ILE A 352 -8.36 -8.67 -3.78
C ILE A 352 -9.87 -8.69 -3.53
N GLU A 353 -10.34 -7.91 -2.56
CA GLU A 353 -11.77 -7.68 -2.35
C GLU A 353 -12.40 -7.05 -3.59
N TRP A 354 -13.47 -7.66 -4.10
CA TRP A 354 -14.21 -7.10 -5.23
C TRP A 354 -15.20 -6.07 -4.72
N VAL A 355 -15.13 -4.86 -5.28
CA VAL A 355 -16.08 -3.79 -5.00
C VAL A 355 -17.12 -3.78 -6.13
N ASP A 356 -18.38 -4.02 -5.77
CA ASP A 356 -19.50 -4.04 -6.71
C ASP A 356 -19.96 -2.62 -7.13
N ASN A 357 -20.77 -2.53 -8.18
CA ASN A 357 -21.35 -1.29 -8.73
C ASN A 357 -20.30 -0.26 -9.17
N LEU A 358 -19.26 -0.75 -9.84
CA LEU A 358 -18.19 0.05 -10.41
C LEU A 358 -18.23 0.03 -11.94
N ARG A 359 -17.96 1.19 -12.56
CA ARG A 359 -17.83 1.36 -14.01
C ARG A 359 -16.52 2.03 -14.37
N THR A 360 -15.82 1.54 -15.38
CA THR A 360 -14.54 2.13 -15.79
C THR A 360 -14.77 3.46 -16.52
N LEU A 361 -13.84 4.41 -16.38
CA LEU A 361 -13.87 5.67 -17.12
C LEU A 361 -13.98 5.42 -18.63
N ARG A 362 -13.21 4.45 -19.14
CA ARG A 362 -13.23 4.12 -20.57
C ARG A 362 -14.62 3.65 -21.01
N ASP A 363 -15.22 2.73 -20.28
CA ASP A 363 -16.55 2.21 -20.62
C ASP A 363 -17.61 3.30 -20.63
N LEU A 364 -17.58 4.21 -19.64
CA LEU A 364 -18.52 5.33 -19.56
C LEU A 364 -18.37 6.30 -20.74
N VAL A 365 -17.15 6.75 -21.01
CA VAL A 365 -16.89 7.72 -22.09
C VAL A 365 -17.21 7.11 -23.46
N ILE A 366 -16.82 5.85 -23.72
CA ILE A 366 -17.14 5.19 -24.98
C ILE A 366 -18.64 5.01 -25.17
N LYS A 367 -19.39 4.66 -24.11
CA LYS A 367 -20.85 4.53 -24.16
C LYS A 367 -21.50 5.85 -24.61
N LEU A 368 -21.19 6.94 -23.91
CA LEU A 368 -21.77 8.26 -24.17
C LEU A 368 -21.38 8.83 -25.55
N LEU A 369 -20.12 8.67 -25.96
CA LEU A 369 -19.69 9.08 -27.29
C LEU A 369 -20.43 8.30 -28.39
N ARG A 370 -20.68 7.00 -28.19
CA ARG A 370 -21.42 6.17 -29.14
C ARG A 370 -22.89 6.58 -29.24
N GLU A 371 -23.51 6.98 -28.14
CA GLU A 371 -24.87 7.53 -28.12
C GLU A 371 -24.97 8.83 -28.94
N ARG A 372 -23.87 9.59 -29.04
CA ARG A 372 -23.73 10.75 -29.94
C ARG A 372 -23.29 10.40 -31.38
N GLY A 373 -23.17 9.12 -31.73
CA GLY A 373 -22.71 8.67 -33.05
C GLY A 373 -21.21 8.81 -33.29
N ILE A 374 -20.41 9.06 -32.24
CA ILE A 374 -18.96 9.25 -32.33
C ILE A 374 -18.25 7.94 -31.98
N THR A 375 -17.45 7.43 -32.92
CA THR A 375 -16.62 6.23 -32.71
C THR A 375 -15.14 6.54 -32.89
N PRO A 376 -14.26 6.18 -31.92
CA PRO A 376 -12.83 6.45 -32.04
C PRO A 376 -12.15 5.68 -33.19
N ASN A 377 -11.55 6.40 -34.14
CA ASN A 377 -10.64 5.82 -35.13
C ASN A 377 -9.19 5.88 -34.63
N TYR A 378 -8.72 4.81 -33.99
CA TYR A 378 -7.39 4.76 -33.37
C TYR A 378 -6.23 4.95 -34.36
N ASN A 379 -6.39 4.61 -35.65
CA ASN A 379 -5.33 4.79 -36.64
C ASN A 379 -5.15 6.28 -36.99
N GLU A 380 -6.26 6.97 -37.21
CA GLU A 380 -6.26 8.42 -37.47
C GLU A 380 -5.77 9.20 -36.24
N ILE A 381 -6.25 8.84 -35.05
CA ILE A 381 -5.81 9.46 -33.79
C ILE A 381 -4.29 9.26 -33.61
N ARG A 382 -3.77 8.05 -33.86
CA ARG A 382 -2.32 7.78 -33.76
C ARG A 382 -1.51 8.67 -34.70
N HIS A 383 -1.98 8.87 -35.94
CA HIS A 383 -1.32 9.73 -36.91
C HIS A 383 -1.20 11.16 -36.38
N TYR A 384 -2.31 11.77 -35.96
CA TYR A 384 -2.30 13.14 -35.42
C TYR A 384 -1.53 13.29 -34.11
N LEU A 385 -1.54 12.28 -33.23
CA LEU A 385 -0.74 12.32 -32.00
C LEU A 385 0.76 12.29 -32.31
N ASN A 386 1.20 11.46 -33.27
CA ASN A 386 2.60 11.42 -33.70
C ASN A 386 3.03 12.74 -34.33
N GLU A 387 2.19 13.35 -35.16
CA GLU A 387 2.45 14.66 -35.78
C GLU A 387 2.47 15.79 -34.75
N ALA A 388 1.56 15.78 -33.76
CA ALA A 388 1.57 16.74 -32.66
C ALA A 388 2.82 16.65 -31.78
N CYS A 389 3.47 15.48 -31.74
CA CYS A 389 4.70 15.25 -30.99
C CYS A 389 5.98 15.53 -31.79
N SER A 390 5.89 15.76 -33.11
CA SER A 390 7.09 15.92 -33.95
C SER A 390 7.75 17.28 -33.76
N ASP A 391 6.95 18.32 -33.57
CA ASP A 391 7.40 19.69 -33.34
C ASP A 391 6.42 20.42 -32.39
N ILE A 392 6.94 21.36 -31.62
CA ILE A 392 6.18 22.21 -30.69
C ILE A 392 5.11 23.01 -31.46
N SER A 393 5.41 23.42 -32.70
CA SER A 393 4.47 24.12 -33.58
C SER A 393 3.22 23.31 -33.93
N ASN A 394 3.31 21.97 -33.86
CA ASN A 394 2.23 21.04 -34.22
C ASN A 394 1.34 20.64 -33.03
N VAL A 395 1.69 21.01 -31.79
CA VAL A 395 0.88 20.73 -30.59
C VAL A 395 -0.60 21.15 -30.73
N PRO A 396 -0.96 22.27 -31.40
CA PRO A 396 -2.35 22.64 -31.65
C PRO A 396 -3.17 21.61 -32.44
N LEU A 397 -2.54 20.68 -33.18
CA LEU A 397 -3.24 19.58 -33.86
C LEU A 397 -3.99 18.67 -32.88
N PHE A 398 -3.45 18.47 -31.68
CA PHE A 398 -4.14 17.72 -30.63
C PHE A 398 -5.49 18.37 -30.30
N THR A 399 -5.54 19.70 -30.21
CA THR A 399 -6.80 20.41 -29.90
C THR A 399 -7.73 20.46 -31.11
N THR A 400 -7.21 20.85 -32.27
CA THR A 400 -8.02 21.15 -33.46
C THR A 400 -8.50 19.92 -34.23
N LYS A 401 -7.73 18.81 -34.23
CA LYS A 401 -8.05 17.59 -34.98
C LYS A 401 -8.51 16.45 -34.09
N VAL A 402 -7.93 16.30 -32.89
CA VAL A 402 -8.28 15.20 -31.98
C VAL A 402 -9.40 15.61 -31.02
N LEU A 403 -9.16 16.58 -30.12
CA LEU A 403 -10.16 16.97 -29.11
C LEU A 403 -11.44 17.53 -29.73
N ALA A 404 -11.37 18.22 -30.87
CA ALA A 404 -12.55 18.71 -31.59
C ALA A 404 -13.53 17.58 -31.98
N LYS A 405 -13.05 16.35 -32.21
CA LYS A 405 -13.89 15.18 -32.50
C LYS A 405 -14.45 14.50 -31.25
N PHE A 406 -13.85 14.73 -30.09
CA PHE A 406 -14.19 14.08 -28.82
C PHE A 406 -14.57 15.12 -27.76
N PRO A 407 -15.80 15.69 -27.83
CA PRO A 407 -16.25 16.65 -26.84
C PRO A 407 -16.36 15.99 -25.45
N PRO A 408 -16.26 16.78 -24.36
CA PRO A 408 -16.56 16.30 -23.03
C PRO A 408 -17.99 15.76 -22.93
N VAL A 409 -18.15 14.55 -22.40
CA VAL A 409 -19.43 13.85 -22.20
C VAL A 409 -19.61 13.33 -20.78
N LEU A 410 -18.53 13.23 -19.99
CA LEU A 410 -18.59 12.57 -18.67
C LEU A 410 -19.60 13.22 -17.70
N HIS A 411 -19.88 14.51 -17.82
CA HIS A 411 -20.91 15.18 -17.02
C HIS A 411 -22.31 14.61 -17.24
N GLU A 412 -22.61 14.08 -18.43
CA GLU A 412 -23.91 13.49 -18.78
C GLU A 412 -24.18 12.24 -17.94
N TRP A 413 -23.17 11.41 -17.69
CA TRP A 413 -23.31 10.24 -16.82
C TRP A 413 -23.79 10.62 -15.42
N PHE A 414 -23.28 11.72 -14.85
CA PHE A 414 -23.76 12.17 -13.54
C PHE A 414 -25.22 12.58 -13.57
N VAL A 415 -25.69 13.21 -14.65
CA VAL A 415 -27.09 13.61 -14.82
C VAL A 415 -27.99 12.39 -15.01
N GLU A 416 -27.55 11.39 -15.78
CA GLU A 416 -28.28 10.14 -15.99
C GLU A 416 -28.37 9.29 -14.72
N MET A 417 -27.26 9.13 -14.00
CA MET A 417 -27.16 8.27 -12.83
C MET A 417 -27.81 8.88 -11.59
N PHE A 418 -27.79 10.21 -11.47
CA PHE A 418 -28.34 10.95 -10.33
C PHE A 418 -29.36 11.99 -10.82
N PRO A 419 -30.61 11.60 -11.11
CA PRO A 419 -31.62 12.53 -11.65
C PRO A 419 -32.10 13.56 -10.62
N GLU A 420 -32.01 13.26 -9.32
CA GLU A 420 -32.36 14.18 -8.26
C GLU A 420 -31.24 15.21 -8.03
N THR A 421 -31.57 16.50 -8.02
CA THR A 421 -30.61 17.62 -7.96
C THR A 421 -29.69 17.58 -6.73
N GLY A 422 -30.23 17.22 -5.55
CA GLY A 422 -29.45 17.10 -4.32
C GLY A 422 -28.44 15.95 -4.38
N SER A 423 -28.89 14.79 -4.85
CA SER A 423 -28.07 13.60 -5.04
C SER A 423 -27.00 13.80 -6.12
N TRP A 424 -27.35 14.43 -7.24
CA TRP A 424 -26.43 14.83 -8.30
C TRP A 424 -25.32 15.75 -7.78
N PHE A 425 -25.69 16.81 -7.07
CA PHE A 425 -24.73 17.77 -6.54
C PHE A 425 -23.79 17.11 -5.53
N ALA A 426 -24.32 16.24 -4.66
CA ALA A 426 -23.52 15.47 -3.70
C ALA A 426 -22.58 14.48 -4.40
N ALA A 427 -23.05 13.78 -5.45
CA ALA A 427 -22.27 12.84 -6.23
C ALA A 427 -21.13 13.52 -7.00
N ARG A 428 -21.41 14.65 -7.66
CA ARG A 428 -20.40 15.46 -8.34
C ARG A 428 -19.34 15.99 -7.35
N LEU A 429 -19.76 16.49 -6.18
CA LEU A 429 -18.78 16.91 -5.16
C LEU A 429 -17.95 15.75 -4.63
N ARG A 430 -18.53 14.55 -4.47
CA ARG A 430 -17.80 13.34 -4.07
C ARG A 430 -16.81 12.92 -5.16
N TYR A 431 -17.21 12.97 -6.42
CA TYR A 431 -16.33 12.75 -7.57
C TYR A 431 -15.12 13.69 -7.53
N THR A 432 -15.36 15.01 -7.51
CA THR A 432 -14.31 16.01 -7.51
C THR A 432 -13.34 15.84 -6.34
N ARG A 433 -13.87 15.58 -5.14
CA ARG A 433 -13.05 15.43 -3.93
C ARG A 433 -12.23 14.14 -3.94
N SER A 434 -12.84 13.01 -4.29
CA SER A 434 -12.12 11.72 -4.35
C SER A 434 -11.04 11.73 -5.43
N CYS A 435 -11.33 12.34 -6.59
CA CYS A 435 -10.34 12.55 -7.64
C CYS A 435 -9.17 13.40 -7.14
N ALA A 436 -9.42 14.57 -6.54
CA ALA A 436 -8.38 15.47 -6.03
C ALA A 436 -7.47 14.79 -4.98
N VAL A 437 -8.07 14.07 -4.02
CA VAL A 437 -7.30 13.35 -3.00
C VAL A 437 -6.39 12.31 -3.65
N MET A 438 -6.93 11.49 -4.55
CA MET A 438 -6.16 10.42 -5.19
C MET A 438 -5.13 10.96 -6.19
N SER A 439 -5.36 12.12 -6.82
CA SER A 439 -4.36 12.80 -7.66
C SER A 439 -3.12 13.21 -6.86
N MET A 440 -3.30 13.83 -5.68
CA MET A 440 -2.17 14.22 -4.84
C MET A 440 -1.43 13.01 -4.25
N VAL A 441 -2.17 12.00 -3.81
CA VAL A 441 -1.60 10.75 -3.29
C VAL A 441 -0.85 9.98 -4.38
N GLY A 442 -1.44 9.90 -5.57
CA GLY A 442 -0.84 9.28 -6.74
C GLY A 442 0.46 9.97 -7.16
N TYR A 443 0.48 11.31 -7.20
CA TYR A 443 1.69 12.07 -7.51
C TYR A 443 2.83 11.78 -6.51
N VAL A 444 2.55 11.87 -5.21
CA VAL A 444 3.55 11.65 -4.16
C VAL A 444 4.15 10.25 -4.26
N LEU A 445 3.33 9.23 -4.54
CA LEU A 445 3.79 7.85 -4.70
C LEU A 445 4.38 7.55 -6.09
N GLY A 446 4.23 8.45 -7.07
CA GLY A 446 4.61 8.19 -8.46
C GLY A 446 3.77 7.09 -9.11
N LEU A 447 2.45 7.11 -8.89
CA LEU A 447 1.50 6.16 -9.45
C LEU A 447 1.27 6.44 -10.94
N GLY A 448 1.69 5.52 -11.80
CA GLY A 448 1.44 5.52 -13.25
C GLY A 448 0.39 4.50 -13.68
N ASP A 449 0.34 4.23 -14.99
CA ASP A 449 -0.61 3.34 -15.66
C ASP A 449 -2.08 3.70 -15.37
N ARG A 450 -2.39 5.01 -15.40
CA ARG A 450 -3.72 5.56 -15.09
C ARG A 450 -4.61 5.67 -16.33
N HIS A 451 -4.63 4.62 -17.14
CA HIS A 451 -5.53 4.51 -18.29
C HIS A 451 -6.99 4.33 -17.86
N GLY A 452 -7.94 4.50 -18.79
CA GLY A 452 -9.37 4.54 -18.48
C GLY A 452 -9.99 3.28 -17.85
N GLU A 453 -9.35 2.11 -17.87
CA GLU A 453 -9.82 0.93 -17.11
C GLU A 453 -9.46 0.94 -15.63
N ASN A 454 -8.42 1.68 -15.24
CA ASN A 454 -7.86 1.67 -13.89
C ASN A 454 -8.46 2.77 -12.99
N ILE A 455 -9.39 3.54 -13.54
CA ILE A 455 -10.16 4.58 -12.83
C ILE A 455 -11.62 4.21 -12.95
N LEU A 456 -12.23 3.87 -11.81
CA LEU A 456 -13.59 3.38 -11.73
C LEU A 456 -14.47 4.36 -10.96
N PHE A 457 -15.74 4.43 -11.35
CA PHE A 457 -16.77 5.25 -10.76
C PHE A 457 -17.76 4.39 -10.00
N GLU A 458 -18.08 4.77 -8.76
CA GLU A 458 -19.07 4.10 -7.92
C GLU A 458 -20.47 4.62 -8.28
N GLU A 459 -21.30 3.77 -8.90
CA GLU A 459 -22.64 4.14 -9.40
C GLU A 459 -23.55 4.67 -8.27
N GLY A 460 -23.41 4.14 -7.06
CA GLY A 460 -24.24 4.57 -5.92
C GLY A 460 -23.88 5.93 -5.31
N THR A 461 -22.69 6.47 -5.57
CA THR A 461 -22.20 7.66 -4.86
C THR A 461 -21.52 8.71 -5.73
N GLY A 462 -21.07 8.35 -6.94
CA GLY A 462 -20.26 9.19 -7.82
C GLY A 462 -18.78 9.26 -7.45
N GLY A 463 -18.32 8.56 -6.41
CA GLY A 463 -16.90 8.55 -6.02
C GLY A 463 -16.00 7.81 -7.01
N VAL A 464 -14.71 8.12 -6.98
CA VAL A 464 -13.67 7.45 -7.79
C VAL A 464 -12.93 6.40 -6.97
N LEU A 465 -12.65 5.25 -7.58
CA LEU A 465 -11.76 4.21 -7.07
C LEU A 465 -10.66 3.93 -8.11
N HIS A 466 -9.40 3.93 -7.65
CA HIS A 466 -8.27 3.49 -8.46
C HIS A 466 -7.99 2.02 -8.18
N VAL A 467 -7.66 1.27 -9.23
CA VAL A 467 -7.24 -0.14 -9.13
C VAL A 467 -5.92 -0.37 -9.87
N ASP A 468 -5.33 -1.54 -9.63
CA ASP A 468 -4.07 -2.01 -10.22
C ASP A 468 -2.87 -1.09 -9.91
N PHE A 469 -2.16 -1.36 -8.81
CA PHE A 469 -1.07 -0.50 -8.33
C PHE A 469 0.33 -1.03 -8.69
N ASN A 470 0.45 -1.68 -9.85
CA ASN A 470 1.71 -2.27 -10.31
C ASN A 470 2.75 -1.26 -10.80
N CYS A 471 2.30 -0.06 -11.17
CA CYS A 471 3.13 1.02 -11.66
C CYS A 471 3.31 2.10 -10.59
N LEU A 472 4.18 1.84 -9.61
CA LEU A 472 4.51 2.77 -8.52
C LEU A 472 5.90 3.37 -8.70
N PHE A 473 6.18 4.44 -7.96
CA PHE A 473 7.50 5.05 -7.84
C PHE A 473 8.07 5.52 -9.19
N ASP A 474 7.23 6.21 -9.97
CA ASP A 474 7.57 6.82 -11.26
C ASP A 474 7.98 5.82 -12.34
N LYS A 475 7.64 4.54 -12.17
CA LYS A 475 7.85 3.48 -13.16
C LYS A 475 7.18 3.81 -14.52
N GLY A 476 6.13 4.62 -14.54
CA GLY A 476 5.49 5.09 -15.78
C GLY A 476 6.42 5.92 -16.68
N LEU A 477 7.44 6.59 -16.11
CA LEU A 477 8.46 7.30 -16.88
C LEU A 477 9.44 6.37 -17.60
N THR A 478 9.48 5.08 -17.23
CA THR A 478 10.39 4.08 -17.83
C THR A 478 9.78 3.31 -18.99
N PHE A 479 8.52 3.57 -19.32
CA PHE A 479 7.85 2.92 -20.45
C PHE A 479 8.42 3.42 -21.78
N ASP A 480 8.28 2.61 -22.84
CA ASP A 480 8.70 2.98 -24.21
C ASP A 480 8.10 4.32 -24.66
N LYS A 481 6.86 4.59 -24.22
CA LYS A 481 6.22 5.90 -24.25
C LYS A 481 6.00 6.35 -22.81
N PRO A 482 6.83 7.26 -22.28
CA PRO A 482 6.77 7.64 -20.87
C PRO A 482 5.47 8.36 -20.53
N GLU A 483 4.95 8.11 -19.33
CA GLU A 483 3.81 8.83 -18.78
C GLU A 483 4.27 10.15 -18.15
N LEU A 484 4.16 11.24 -18.91
CA LEU A 484 4.73 12.55 -18.52
C LEU A 484 3.85 13.36 -17.56
N VAL A 485 2.54 13.08 -17.52
CA VAL A 485 1.62 13.81 -16.64
C VAL A 485 1.70 13.28 -15.20
N PRO A 486 1.66 14.14 -14.17
CA PRO A 486 1.77 13.71 -12.78
C PRO A 486 0.56 12.91 -12.29
N PHE A 487 -0.62 13.13 -12.89
CA PHE A 487 -1.83 12.34 -12.71
C PHE A 487 -2.78 12.59 -13.88
N ARG A 488 -3.80 11.73 -14.04
CA ARG A 488 -4.80 11.90 -15.10
C ARG A 488 -5.73 13.09 -14.79
N LEU A 489 -5.70 14.11 -15.64
CA LEU A 489 -6.60 15.26 -15.58
C LEU A 489 -6.96 15.72 -17.00
N THR A 490 -7.81 14.94 -17.68
CA THR A 490 -8.23 15.22 -19.06
C THR A 490 -9.41 16.19 -19.12
N HIS A 491 -9.73 16.72 -20.30
CA HIS A 491 -10.81 17.68 -20.50
C HIS A 491 -12.18 17.14 -20.09
N ASN A 492 -12.47 15.84 -20.32
CA ASN A 492 -13.67 15.16 -19.83
C ASN A 492 -13.77 15.15 -18.30
N MET A 493 -12.66 14.87 -17.62
CA MET A 493 -12.64 14.85 -16.15
C MET A 493 -12.85 16.25 -15.58
N VAL A 494 -12.17 17.24 -16.17
CA VAL A 494 -12.28 18.65 -15.75
C VAL A 494 -13.69 19.18 -15.94
N ASP A 495 -14.31 18.89 -17.08
CA ASP A 495 -15.68 19.30 -17.40
C ASP A 495 -16.72 18.68 -16.44
N ALA A 496 -16.53 17.42 -16.04
CA ALA A 496 -17.37 16.76 -15.05
C ALA A 496 -17.28 17.36 -13.63
N PHE A 497 -16.27 18.21 -13.33
CA PHE A 497 -16.25 18.98 -12.08
C PHE A 497 -17.30 20.11 -12.06
N GLY A 498 -17.82 20.50 -13.22
CA GLY A 498 -18.77 21.60 -13.39
C GLY A 498 -18.10 22.93 -13.77
N ALA A 499 -18.84 24.02 -13.67
CA ALA A 499 -18.47 25.32 -14.24
C ALA A 499 -17.12 25.89 -13.77
N TYR A 500 -16.68 25.57 -12.54
CA TYR A 500 -15.39 26.03 -12.01
C TYR A 500 -14.19 25.20 -12.50
N GLY A 501 -14.44 24.07 -13.18
CA GLY A 501 -13.42 23.11 -13.59
C GLY A 501 -12.53 22.70 -12.41
N TYR A 502 -11.21 22.72 -12.63
CA TYR A 502 -10.24 22.42 -11.57
C TYR A 502 -10.03 23.58 -10.58
N ASN A 503 -10.40 24.83 -10.91
CA ASN A 503 -10.21 26.02 -10.06
C ASN A 503 -11.27 26.19 -8.95
N GLY A 504 -12.05 25.13 -8.67
CA GLY A 504 -13.06 25.12 -7.64
C GLY A 504 -12.77 24.11 -6.52
N PRO A 505 -13.73 23.23 -6.16
CA PRO A 505 -13.55 22.24 -5.11
C PRO A 505 -12.34 21.31 -5.34
N PHE A 506 -11.94 21.07 -6.59
CA PHE A 506 -10.78 20.25 -6.92
C PHE A 506 -9.48 20.84 -6.35
N ARG A 507 -9.10 22.05 -6.78
CA ARG A 507 -7.90 22.75 -6.29
C ARG A 507 -7.87 22.86 -4.77
N ARG A 508 -8.97 23.29 -4.14
CA ARG A 508 -9.03 23.41 -2.68
C ARG A 508 -8.84 22.06 -1.97
N THR A 509 -9.35 20.98 -2.55
CA THR A 509 -9.17 19.63 -2.00
C THR A 509 -7.72 19.15 -2.18
N CYS A 510 -7.07 19.49 -3.30
CA CYS A 510 -5.64 19.22 -3.53
C CYS A 510 -4.77 19.92 -2.48
N GLU A 511 -4.99 21.21 -2.22
CA GLU A 511 -4.26 22.00 -1.21
C GLU A 511 -4.36 21.39 0.18
N ILE A 512 -5.58 21.07 0.64
CA ILE A 512 -5.81 20.43 1.94
C ILE A 512 -5.11 19.08 1.99
N THR A 513 -5.24 18.27 0.94
CA THR A 513 -4.63 16.93 0.89
C THR A 513 -3.12 17.03 0.97
N LEU A 514 -2.49 17.82 0.10
CA LEU A 514 -1.03 17.97 0.06
C LEU A 514 -0.48 18.57 1.35
N GLY A 515 -1.17 19.55 1.94
CA GLY A 515 -0.82 20.10 3.25
C GLY A 515 -0.84 19.02 4.35
N LEU A 516 -1.86 18.16 4.38
CA LEU A 516 -1.95 17.05 5.34
C LEU A 516 -0.89 15.97 5.10
N LEU A 517 -0.56 15.69 3.83
CA LEU A 517 0.53 14.75 3.50
C LEU A 517 1.88 15.28 4.03
N ARG A 518 2.18 16.56 3.81
CA ARG A 518 3.38 17.24 4.35
C ARG A 518 3.46 17.18 5.87
N GLN A 519 2.36 17.53 6.55
CA GLN A 519 2.32 17.52 8.01
C GLN A 519 2.52 16.13 8.64
N ASN A 520 2.25 15.06 7.89
CA ASN A 520 2.38 13.68 8.38
C ASN A 520 3.47 12.90 7.62
N GLU A 521 4.46 13.59 7.03
CA GLU A 521 5.58 12.99 6.26
C GLU A 521 6.21 11.81 7.00
N ASP A 522 6.69 12.02 8.23
CA ASP A 522 7.34 11.00 9.06
C ASP A 522 6.53 9.69 9.13
N ALA A 523 5.22 9.80 9.40
CA ALA A 523 4.35 8.65 9.54
C ALA A 523 4.13 7.94 8.20
N LEU A 524 4.05 8.70 7.11
CA LEU A 524 3.87 8.18 5.75
C LEU A 524 5.12 7.42 5.31
N MET A 525 6.29 7.99 5.58
CA MET A 525 7.58 7.36 5.27
C MET A 525 7.76 6.06 6.04
N THR A 526 7.34 5.96 7.30
CA THR A 526 7.45 4.70 8.06
C THR A 526 6.68 3.53 7.43
N VAL A 527 5.52 3.79 6.80
CA VAL A 527 4.78 2.74 6.08
C VAL A 527 5.55 2.34 4.82
N LEU A 528 6.09 3.30 4.08
CA LEU A 528 6.82 3.05 2.84
C LEU A 528 8.20 2.40 3.06
N GLU A 529 8.85 2.66 4.19
CA GLU A 529 10.11 2.00 4.58
C GLU A 529 9.99 0.48 4.66
N THR A 530 8.77 -0.05 4.87
CA THR A 530 8.53 -1.49 4.83
C THR A 530 8.92 -2.12 3.49
N PHE A 531 8.83 -1.36 2.39
CA PHE A 531 9.25 -1.79 1.05
C PHE A 531 10.77 -2.02 0.94
N LEU A 532 11.60 -1.34 1.75
CA LEU A 532 13.06 -1.53 1.73
C LEU A 532 13.45 -2.94 2.19
N HIS A 533 12.68 -3.51 3.11
CA HIS A 533 13.09 -4.69 3.86
C HIS A 533 12.29 -5.94 3.55
N ASP A 534 11.14 -5.78 2.88
CA ASP A 534 10.47 -6.86 2.18
C ASP A 534 10.45 -6.52 0.68
N PRO A 535 11.62 -6.53 0.00
CA PRO A 535 11.73 -6.09 -1.38
C PRO A 535 10.78 -6.94 -2.24
N THR A 536 9.84 -6.26 -2.88
CA THR A 536 8.95 -6.90 -3.85
C THR A 536 9.76 -7.35 -5.06
N THR A 537 9.23 -8.29 -5.83
CA THR A 537 9.89 -8.85 -7.02
C THR A 537 10.50 -7.80 -7.98
N ASP A 538 9.89 -6.61 -8.07
CA ASP A 538 10.37 -5.47 -8.87
C ASP A 538 11.75 -4.91 -8.48
N PHE A 539 12.20 -5.11 -7.24
CA PHE A 539 13.50 -4.66 -6.74
C PHE A 539 14.56 -5.78 -6.73
N ILE A 540 14.15 -7.03 -7.01
CA ILE A 540 15.01 -8.23 -6.93
C ILE A 540 15.61 -8.59 -8.32
N GLY A 541 15.31 -7.84 -9.38
CA GLY A 541 15.77 -8.12 -10.75
C GLY A 541 16.73 -7.08 -11.34
N LYS A 542 17.83 -7.54 -11.97
CA LYS A 542 18.79 -6.72 -12.76
C LYS A 542 18.19 -6.20 -14.08
N LYS A 543 17.05 -5.50 -14.06
CA LYS A 543 16.63 -4.69 -15.21
C LYS A 543 17.16 -3.27 -14.97
N ARG A 544 18.30 -2.93 -15.60
CA ARG A 544 18.79 -1.55 -15.68
C ARG A 544 17.65 -0.69 -16.21
N ARG A 545 17.05 0.15 -15.36
CA ARG A 545 16.03 1.10 -15.81
C ARG A 545 16.78 2.23 -16.52
N THR A 546 16.29 2.62 -17.68
CA THR A 546 17.00 3.47 -18.64
C THR A 546 16.76 4.97 -18.42
N HIS A 547 15.93 5.35 -17.44
CA HIS A 547 15.58 6.77 -17.20
C HIS A 547 16.36 7.34 -16.00
N THR A 548 17.16 8.38 -16.24
CA THR A 548 18.04 9.03 -15.25
C THR A 548 17.33 9.59 -14.02
N SER A 549 16.05 9.96 -14.14
CA SER A 549 15.27 10.52 -13.04
C SER A 549 14.57 9.49 -12.14
N VAL A 550 14.57 8.19 -12.50
CA VAL A 550 13.89 7.14 -11.74
C VAL A 550 14.92 6.34 -10.96
N PRO A 551 14.94 6.40 -9.62
CA PRO A 551 15.90 5.65 -8.83
C PRO A 551 15.69 4.13 -8.95
N ASP A 552 16.81 3.40 -9.12
CA ASP A 552 16.83 1.94 -9.15
C ASP A 552 16.94 1.31 -7.75
N THR A 553 17.35 2.09 -6.75
CA THR A 553 17.50 1.63 -5.37
C THR A 553 16.24 1.92 -4.57
N PRO A 554 15.80 0.99 -3.69
CA PRO A 554 14.69 1.24 -2.79
C PRO A 554 14.88 2.51 -1.93
N THR A 555 16.11 2.82 -1.52
CA THR A 555 16.44 4.04 -0.78
C THR A 555 16.26 5.31 -1.61
N GLY A 556 16.71 5.32 -2.87
CA GLY A 556 16.51 6.46 -3.75
C GLY A 556 15.04 6.70 -4.08
N VAL A 557 14.25 5.63 -4.21
CA VAL A 557 12.80 5.72 -4.38
C VAL A 557 12.13 6.43 -3.21
N LEU A 558 12.48 6.06 -1.97
CA LEU A 558 11.92 6.72 -0.79
C LEU A 558 12.35 8.19 -0.69
N GLU A 559 13.59 8.51 -1.05
CA GLU A 559 14.06 9.89 -1.04
C GLU A 559 13.31 10.74 -2.08
N ASN A 560 13.00 10.18 -3.25
CA ASN A 560 12.17 10.86 -4.24
C ASN A 560 10.74 11.11 -3.70
N VAL A 561 10.13 10.14 -3.02
CA VAL A 561 8.82 10.34 -2.37
C VAL A 561 8.91 11.43 -1.29
N ARG A 562 9.98 11.45 -0.49
CA ARG A 562 10.24 12.49 0.51
C ARG A 562 10.38 13.87 -0.12
N HIS A 563 11.15 14.01 -1.21
CA HIS A 563 11.28 15.27 -1.94
C HIS A 563 9.93 15.79 -2.45
N LYS A 564 9.11 14.91 -3.04
CA LYS A 564 7.75 15.26 -3.48
C LYS A 564 6.86 15.71 -2.32
N LEU A 565 6.94 15.04 -1.17
CA LEU A 565 6.24 15.49 0.05
C LEU A 565 6.70 16.90 0.43
N GLN A 566 8.00 17.14 0.51
CA GLN A 566 8.57 18.44 0.90
C GLN A 566 8.32 19.56 -0.12
N GLY A 567 7.88 19.24 -1.34
CA GLY A 567 7.62 20.23 -2.40
C GLY A 567 8.82 20.56 -3.26
N LEU A 568 9.81 19.68 -3.27
CA LEU A 568 10.98 19.80 -4.12
C LEU A 568 10.67 19.17 -5.48
N LEU A 569 10.62 19.99 -6.52
CA LEU A 569 10.48 19.53 -7.89
C LEU A 569 11.81 18.97 -8.42
N PRO A 570 11.79 18.09 -9.43
CA PRO A 570 13.03 17.56 -10.01
C PRO A 570 13.96 18.67 -10.51
N GLY A 571 15.17 18.73 -9.96
CA GLY A 571 16.19 19.73 -10.33
C GLY A 571 16.10 21.05 -9.57
N GLU A 572 15.08 21.26 -8.76
CA GLU A 572 14.91 22.46 -7.93
C GLU A 572 15.52 22.26 -6.53
N SER A 573 16.11 23.32 -5.98
CA SER A 573 16.69 23.33 -4.64
C SER A 573 15.77 23.97 -3.59
N VAL A 574 14.74 24.70 -4.03
CA VAL A 574 13.82 25.44 -3.16
C VAL A 574 12.46 24.76 -3.14
N PRO A 575 11.91 24.40 -1.96
CA PRO A 575 10.61 23.79 -1.88
C PRO A 575 9.49 24.80 -2.18
N LEU A 576 8.53 24.39 -3.00
CA LEU A 576 7.34 25.20 -3.29
C LEU A 576 6.37 25.21 -2.11
N SER A 577 5.64 26.32 -1.97
CA SER A 577 4.46 26.39 -1.09
C SER A 577 3.43 25.32 -1.49
N VAL A 578 2.49 24.99 -0.59
CA VAL A 578 1.44 23.99 -0.90
C VAL A 578 0.64 24.44 -2.12
N ASP A 579 0.22 25.70 -2.15
CA ASP A 579 -0.61 26.25 -3.22
C ASP A 579 0.18 26.32 -4.55
N GLY A 580 1.44 26.76 -4.50
CA GLY A 580 2.31 26.81 -5.69
C GLY A 580 2.63 25.43 -6.24
N HIS A 581 2.82 24.44 -5.36
CA HIS A 581 3.04 23.06 -5.78
C HIS A 581 1.79 22.47 -6.43
N VAL A 582 0.60 22.70 -5.85
CA VAL A 582 -0.68 22.25 -6.46
C VAL A 582 -0.89 22.91 -7.82
N ASP A 583 -0.59 24.19 -7.95
CA ASP A 583 -0.73 24.92 -9.21
C ASP A 583 0.14 24.34 -10.31
N GLU A 584 1.43 24.13 -10.01
CA GLU A 584 2.39 23.54 -10.95
C GLU A 584 1.96 22.13 -11.38
N LEU A 585 1.48 21.29 -10.44
CA LEU A 585 1.01 19.95 -10.78
C LEU A 585 -0.24 19.96 -11.66
N ILE A 586 -1.17 20.89 -11.44
CA ILE A 586 -2.36 21.06 -12.28
C ILE A 586 -1.95 21.53 -13.69
N MET A 587 -1.01 22.46 -13.79
CA MET A 587 -0.47 22.93 -15.07
C MET A 587 0.18 21.76 -15.84
N GLN A 588 1.04 20.98 -15.19
CA GLN A 588 1.67 19.80 -15.83
C GLN A 588 0.65 18.72 -16.24
N ALA A 589 -0.39 18.49 -15.44
CA ALA A 589 -1.42 17.49 -15.72
C ALA A 589 -2.35 17.88 -16.87
N THR A 590 -2.52 19.18 -17.11
CA THR A 590 -3.36 19.72 -18.20
C THR A 590 -2.56 20.21 -19.40
N ASP A 591 -1.23 20.10 -19.35
CA ASP A 591 -0.36 20.51 -20.44
C ASP A 591 -0.64 19.70 -21.71
N ARG A 592 -0.94 20.42 -22.79
CA ARG A 592 -1.37 19.81 -24.06
C ARG A 592 -0.27 19.00 -24.73
N ARG A 593 0.99 19.41 -24.55
CA ARG A 593 2.14 18.70 -25.11
C ARG A 593 2.35 17.38 -24.36
N ASN A 594 2.29 17.41 -23.03
CA ASN A 594 2.38 16.20 -22.21
C ASN A 594 1.25 15.23 -22.52
N LEU A 595 0.00 15.73 -22.59
CA LEU A 595 -1.17 14.91 -22.93
C LEU A 595 -1.09 14.30 -24.33
N ALA A 596 -0.62 15.05 -25.34
CA ALA A 596 -0.44 14.54 -26.70
C ALA A 596 0.66 13.47 -26.79
N ALA A 597 1.69 13.55 -25.95
CA ALA A 597 2.82 12.61 -25.91
C ALA A 597 2.49 11.28 -25.22
N MET A 598 1.36 11.18 -24.53
CA MET A 598 0.94 9.97 -23.84
C MET A 598 0.70 8.81 -24.82
N TYR A 599 0.92 7.58 -24.35
CA TYR A 599 0.58 6.38 -25.09
C TYR A 599 -0.90 6.38 -25.50
N ILE A 600 -1.21 6.01 -26.75
CA ILE A 600 -2.59 6.06 -27.28
C ILE A 600 -3.61 5.24 -26.45
N GLY A 601 -3.18 4.13 -25.84
CA GLY A 601 -4.03 3.32 -24.97
C GLY A 601 -4.34 3.99 -23.62
N TRP A 602 -3.57 5.00 -23.21
CA TRP A 602 -3.92 5.86 -22.08
C TRP A 602 -5.15 6.72 -22.39
N CYS A 603 -5.39 6.99 -23.68
CA CYS A 603 -6.51 7.76 -24.24
C CYS A 603 -6.61 9.15 -23.61
N ALA A 604 -5.64 10.02 -23.88
CA ALA A 604 -5.62 11.40 -23.36
C ALA A 604 -6.76 12.28 -23.89
N PHE A 605 -7.39 11.86 -24.97
CA PHE A 605 -8.56 12.47 -25.59
C PHE A 605 -9.88 11.96 -24.99
N PHE A 606 -9.84 11.17 -23.92
CA PHE A 606 -11.00 10.70 -23.16
C PHE A 606 -11.10 11.32 -21.79
#